data_AF-A0A1Y2DUQ3-F1
#
_entry.id   AF-A0A1Y2DUQ3-F1
#
_cell.length_a   1.000
_cell.length_b   1.000
_cell.length_c   1.000
_cell.angle_alpha   90.00
_cell.angle_beta   90.00
_cell.angle_gamma   90.00
#
_symmetry.space_group_name_H-M   'P 1'
#
loop_
_entity.id
_entity.type
_entity.pdbx_description
1 polymer ?
#
loop_
_entity_poly.entity_id
_entity_poly.type
_entity_poly.pdbx_seq_one_letter_code
_entity_poly.pdbx_strand_id
1 'polypeptide(L)'
;MSLASRFYQCPRLASAFAHRYNSPRLAYFNLSRSVLARRCYSEHQHHSDPRLADLGRQIQDEYAQIREYYATPKHPIVLAHGLLGFAELRVAGRWLPAVQYWRGISDALAANGVEVITTTVPPSGSIEQRAEKLGEEIARVAQGKSVNIVAHSMGGLDARHMISHLRPKDVNVVSLVTVASPHHGSAFADYLIEEIGPDRLPSLFKFVHGLGMETGAFSQLTQKYMSNDFNPKTPNDPDVRYFSYGAMMGRPPILSPFRLSHTVLNDLEGPNDGLVSVKSSKWGDYKGTLVQVSHMDLINWTNRLRWTFRRMVGKDPTFNAIAFYLDIADMLAKEGL
;
A
#
# COMPACT_ATOMS: atom_id res chain seq x y z
N MET A 1 -12.27 1.86 -66.35
CA MET A 1 -11.93 0.88 -65.29
C MET A 1 -12.65 1.30 -64.01
N SER A 2 -13.44 0.36 -63.46
CA SER A 2 -14.11 0.24 -62.14
C SER A 2 -13.77 1.33 -61.08
N LEU A 3 -14.73 2.05 -60.47
CA LEU A 3 -15.63 1.68 -59.32
C LEU A 3 -14.83 1.14 -58.12
N ALA A 4 -15.03 1.52 -56.84
CA ALA A 4 -16.06 2.32 -56.18
C ALA A 4 -15.62 2.72 -54.75
N SER A 5 -16.20 3.82 -54.27
CA SER A 5 -16.39 4.22 -52.86
C SER A 5 -17.31 3.26 -52.09
N ARG A 6 -17.15 3.15 -50.75
CA ARG A 6 -18.28 2.97 -49.80
C ARG A 6 -17.88 3.13 -48.33
N PHE A 7 -18.49 4.13 -47.69
CA PHE A 7 -18.83 4.19 -46.27
C PHE A 7 -19.98 3.22 -45.94
N TYR A 8 -20.00 2.60 -44.75
CA TYR A 8 -21.20 2.15 -44.01
C TYR A 8 -20.81 2.06 -42.51
N GLN A 9 -21.33 2.89 -41.60
CA GLN A 9 -22.65 2.94 -40.94
C GLN A 9 -22.91 1.87 -39.87
N CYS A 10 -23.17 2.39 -38.67
CA CYS A 10 -23.65 1.74 -37.45
C CYS A 10 -25.19 1.65 -37.49
N PRO A 11 -25.85 0.54 -37.07
CA PRO A 11 -27.31 0.52 -36.97
C PRO A 11 -27.82 0.84 -35.56
N ARG A 12 -28.73 1.83 -35.50
CA ARG A 12 -29.72 2.04 -34.43
C ARG A 12 -30.83 1.00 -34.58
N LEU A 13 -31.28 0.39 -33.48
CA LEU A 13 -32.54 -0.37 -33.43
C LEU A 13 -33.62 0.48 -32.79
N ALA A 14 -34.70 0.70 -33.53
CA ALA A 14 -35.92 1.34 -33.10
C ALA A 14 -37.06 0.30 -32.98
N SER A 15 -37.92 0.57 -32.01
CA SER A 15 -39.16 -0.10 -31.62
C SER A 15 -40.20 -0.23 -32.74
N ALA A 16 -40.94 -1.34 -32.74
CA ALA A 16 -42.30 -1.42 -33.27
C ALA A 16 -43.14 -2.48 -32.51
N PHE A 17 -44.35 -2.07 -32.11
CA PHE A 17 -45.40 -2.84 -31.43
C PHE A 17 -46.30 -3.58 -32.44
N ALA A 18 -46.85 -4.74 -32.05
CA ALA A 18 -48.31 -5.05 -31.96
C ALA A 18 -48.79 -6.44 -32.45
N HIS A 19 -49.48 -7.15 -31.53
CA HIS A 19 -50.54 -8.18 -31.65
C HIS A 19 -50.20 -9.54 -32.32
N ARG A 20 -50.62 -10.73 -31.84
CA ARG A 20 -51.91 -11.18 -31.25
C ARG A 20 -51.76 -12.52 -30.49
N TYR A 21 -52.70 -12.80 -29.59
CA TYR A 21 -52.88 -13.95 -28.68
C TYR A 21 -52.91 -15.36 -29.31
N ASN A 22 -52.32 -16.36 -28.65
CA ASN A 22 -53.02 -17.56 -28.12
C ASN A 22 -52.09 -18.47 -27.27
N SER A 23 -52.59 -18.94 -26.12
CA SER A 23 -52.10 -20.07 -25.29
C SER A 23 -53.24 -21.12 -25.26
N PRO A 24 -53.09 -22.42 -24.88
CA PRO A 24 -52.18 -22.95 -23.84
C PRO A 24 -51.63 -24.40 -24.03
N ARG A 25 -50.58 -24.78 -23.27
CA ARG A 25 -50.52 -25.96 -22.36
C ARG A 25 -49.10 -26.27 -21.89
N LEU A 26 -49.02 -26.75 -20.66
CA LEU A 26 -47.83 -27.05 -19.85
C LEU A 26 -46.91 -28.12 -20.45
N ALA A 27 -45.60 -27.91 -20.31
CA ALA A 27 -44.64 -28.97 -20.02
C ALA A 27 -43.44 -28.38 -19.25
N TYR A 28 -43.20 -28.92 -18.06
CA TYR A 28 -42.05 -28.61 -17.20
C TYR A 28 -40.75 -29.14 -17.82
N PHE A 29 -39.74 -28.27 -17.97
CA PHE A 29 -38.33 -28.66 -17.95
C PHE A 29 -37.52 -27.48 -17.42
N ASN A 30 -37.17 -27.53 -16.12
CA ASN A 30 -36.25 -26.60 -15.49
C ASN A 30 -34.82 -26.97 -15.89
N LEU A 31 -34.26 -26.26 -16.88
CA LEU A 31 -32.84 -26.24 -17.16
C LEU A 31 -32.26 -24.90 -16.66
N SER A 32 -31.59 -24.99 -15.51
CA SER A 32 -30.71 -23.99 -14.95
C SER A 32 -29.76 -23.43 -16.02
N ARG A 33 -29.95 -22.16 -16.40
CA ARG A 33 -28.92 -21.37 -17.09
C ARG A 33 -28.23 -20.48 -16.08
N SER A 34 -27.16 -21.01 -15.50
CA SER A 34 -26.07 -20.24 -14.93
C SER A 34 -25.49 -19.36 -16.04
N VAL A 35 -25.89 -18.08 -16.07
CA VAL A 35 -25.20 -17.07 -16.88
C VAL A 35 -23.89 -16.77 -16.16
N LEU A 36 -22.84 -17.51 -16.54
CA LEU A 36 -21.46 -17.13 -16.31
C LEU A 36 -21.26 -15.77 -17.00
N ALA A 37 -21.37 -14.70 -16.23
CA ALA A 37 -20.86 -13.39 -16.61
C ALA A 37 -19.33 -13.50 -16.70
N ARG A 38 -18.83 -13.96 -17.85
CA ARG A 38 -17.43 -13.77 -18.23
C ARG A 38 -17.21 -12.28 -18.34
N ARG A 39 -16.66 -11.68 -17.28
CA ARG A 39 -16.08 -10.33 -17.32
C ARG A 39 -14.95 -10.38 -18.33
N CYS A 40 -15.15 -9.75 -19.48
CA CYS A 40 -14.04 -9.33 -20.34
C CYS A 40 -13.24 -8.31 -19.54
N TYR A 41 -12.17 -8.75 -18.90
CA TYR A 41 -11.07 -7.86 -18.59
C TYR A 41 -10.54 -7.35 -19.94
N SER A 42 -10.61 -6.04 -20.14
CA SER A 42 -9.83 -5.41 -21.18
C SER A 42 -8.36 -5.58 -20.77
N GLU A 43 -7.68 -6.58 -21.33
CA GLU A 43 -6.22 -6.60 -21.35
C GLU A 43 -5.78 -5.37 -22.14
N HIS A 44 -5.60 -4.24 -21.44
CA HIS A 44 -4.73 -3.21 -21.97
C HIS A 44 -3.34 -3.83 -22.03
N GLN A 45 -2.91 -4.18 -23.24
CA GLN A 45 -1.52 -4.54 -23.53
C GLN A 45 -0.65 -3.33 -23.19
N HIS A 46 -0.19 -3.28 -21.94
CA HIS A 46 0.82 -2.33 -21.52
C HIS A 46 2.14 -2.75 -22.17
N HIS A 47 2.72 -1.86 -22.98
CA HIS A 47 4.11 -1.97 -23.36
C HIS A 47 4.95 -1.90 -22.07
N SER A 48 5.38 -3.06 -21.58
CA SER A 48 6.33 -3.17 -20.49
C SER A 48 7.66 -2.61 -20.99
N ASP A 49 8.11 -1.52 -20.36
CA ASP A 49 9.49 -1.06 -20.54
C ASP A 49 10.40 -2.24 -20.13
N PRO A 50 11.30 -2.74 -21.01
CA PRO A 50 12.16 -3.87 -20.71
C PRO A 50 13.01 -3.67 -19.45
N ARG A 51 13.29 -2.40 -19.09
CA ARG A 51 14.01 -2.01 -17.87
C ARG A 51 13.22 -2.24 -16.58
N LEU A 52 11.92 -2.53 -16.70
CA LEU A 52 10.98 -2.72 -15.59
C LEU A 52 10.48 -4.18 -15.49
N ALA A 53 11.07 -5.11 -16.25
CA ALA A 53 10.64 -6.51 -16.30
C ALA A 53 10.67 -7.20 -14.92
N ASP A 54 11.60 -6.81 -14.05
CA ASP A 54 11.78 -7.40 -12.72
C ASP A 54 10.87 -6.78 -11.63
N LEU A 55 9.96 -5.87 -11.96
CA LEU A 55 9.09 -5.19 -10.99
C LEU A 55 7.81 -5.95 -10.64
N GLY A 56 7.58 -7.12 -11.25
CA GLY A 56 6.32 -7.85 -11.11
C GLY A 56 5.15 -7.08 -11.75
N ARG A 57 3.93 -7.31 -11.25
CA ARG A 57 2.72 -6.61 -11.73
C ARG A 57 2.87 -5.10 -11.50
N GLN A 58 2.78 -4.30 -12.55
CA GLN A 58 2.81 -2.84 -12.46
C GLN A 58 1.39 -2.29 -12.39
N ILE A 59 1.09 -1.53 -11.34
CA ILE A 59 -0.22 -0.94 -11.08
C ILE A 59 -0.12 0.56 -11.36
N GLN A 60 -0.69 1.00 -12.48
CA GLN A 60 -0.56 2.37 -12.95
C GLN A 60 -1.71 3.27 -12.51
N ASP A 61 -2.95 2.83 -12.77
CA ASP A 61 -4.16 3.64 -12.62
C ASP A 61 -5.35 2.89 -12.01
N GLU A 62 -5.18 1.61 -11.63
CA GLU A 62 -6.25 0.80 -11.02
C GLU A 62 -6.84 1.45 -9.77
N TYR A 63 -6.04 2.27 -9.07
CA TYR A 63 -6.43 2.99 -7.86
C TYR A 63 -6.53 4.51 -8.10
N ALA A 64 -6.73 4.96 -9.33
CA ALA A 64 -6.92 6.38 -9.63
C ALA A 64 -8.25 6.90 -9.07
N GLN A 65 -9.28 6.05 -9.03
CA GLN A 65 -10.64 6.40 -8.61
C GLN A 65 -11.19 5.46 -7.54
N ILE A 66 -12.01 6.02 -6.65
CA ILE A 66 -12.76 5.25 -5.66
C ILE A 66 -13.92 4.56 -6.38
N ARG A 67 -14.06 3.24 -6.21
CA ARG A 67 -15.16 2.44 -6.76
C ARG A 67 -16.45 2.68 -5.97
N GLU A 68 -17.58 2.38 -6.60
CA GLU A 68 -18.90 2.46 -5.94
C GLU A 68 -19.05 1.48 -4.77
N TYR A 69 -18.40 0.31 -4.88
CA TYR A 69 -18.50 -0.76 -3.89
C TYR A 69 -17.15 -1.43 -3.62
N TYR A 70 -16.89 -1.66 -2.33
CA TYR A 70 -15.80 -2.46 -1.79
C TYR A 70 -16.37 -3.42 -0.75
N ALA A 71 -16.03 -4.71 -0.85
CA ALA A 71 -16.40 -5.69 0.16
C ALA A 71 -15.68 -5.40 1.50
N THR A 72 -16.37 -5.70 2.61
CA THR A 72 -15.83 -5.54 3.96
C THR A 72 -15.19 -6.85 4.43
N PRO A 73 -13.97 -6.83 4.96
CA PRO A 73 -13.30 -8.02 5.48
C PRO A 73 -14.00 -8.53 6.74
N LYS A 74 -13.79 -9.81 7.03
CA LYS A 74 -14.35 -10.50 8.20
C LYS A 74 -13.71 -10.02 9.50
N HIS A 75 -12.40 -9.74 9.47
CA HIS A 75 -11.62 -9.34 10.63
C HIS A 75 -11.24 -7.85 10.59
N PRO A 76 -11.16 -7.16 11.75
CA PRO A 76 -10.74 -5.76 11.83
C PRO A 76 -9.38 -5.52 11.17
N ILE A 77 -9.19 -4.32 10.63
CA ILE A 77 -7.92 -3.87 10.07
C ILE A 77 -7.15 -3.05 11.11
N VAL A 78 -5.97 -3.50 11.47
CA VAL A 78 -4.98 -2.74 12.23
C VAL A 78 -4.09 -1.96 11.27
N LEU A 79 -4.02 -0.64 11.44
CA LEU A 79 -3.15 0.24 10.66
C LEU A 79 -1.84 0.53 11.42
N ALA A 80 -0.75 -0.12 11.01
CA ALA A 80 0.57 -0.02 11.65
C ALA A 80 1.49 0.95 10.89
N HIS A 81 1.85 2.07 11.53
CA HIS A 81 2.65 3.14 10.92
C HIS A 81 4.16 2.85 10.93
N GLY A 82 4.90 3.46 10.01
CA GLY A 82 6.36 3.37 9.93
C GLY A 82 7.15 4.33 10.83
N LEU A 83 8.43 4.49 10.52
CA LEU A 83 9.38 5.41 11.17
C LEU A 83 8.88 6.86 11.04
N LEU A 84 9.07 7.66 12.09
CA LEU A 84 8.53 9.02 12.26
C LEU A 84 6.99 9.11 12.21
N GLY A 85 6.29 7.98 12.25
CA GLY A 85 4.85 8.00 12.35
C GLY A 85 4.41 8.52 13.71
N PHE A 86 3.56 9.52 13.68
CA PHE A 86 2.77 9.99 14.80
C PHE A 86 1.31 9.59 14.51
N ALA A 87 0.60 9.05 15.49
CA ALA A 87 -0.85 8.91 15.31
C ALA A 87 -1.51 10.28 15.10
N GLU A 88 -1.00 11.30 15.80
CA GLU A 88 -1.40 12.70 15.69
C GLU A 88 -0.21 13.64 15.97
N LEU A 89 0.17 14.50 15.03
CA LEU A 89 1.15 15.58 15.26
C LEU A 89 0.45 16.93 15.22
N ARG A 90 0.50 17.65 16.34
CA ARG A 90 0.03 19.02 16.45
C ARG A 90 1.16 19.98 16.06
N VAL A 91 1.32 20.21 14.76
CA VAL A 91 2.46 20.97 14.19
C VAL A 91 2.41 22.47 14.52
N ALA A 92 1.24 23.03 14.86
CA ALA A 92 1.09 24.49 14.99
C ALA A 92 0.06 24.90 16.06
N GLY A 93 0.41 24.64 17.33
CA GLY A 93 -0.35 25.07 18.50
C GLY A 93 -1.71 24.38 18.66
N ARG A 94 -2.42 24.68 19.76
CA ARG A 94 -3.71 24.06 20.13
C ARG A 94 -4.86 24.38 19.14
N TRP A 95 -4.61 25.19 18.11
CA TRP A 95 -5.61 25.79 17.23
C TRP A 95 -5.71 25.15 15.84
N LEU A 96 -4.77 24.28 15.46
CA LEU A 96 -4.81 23.56 14.18
C LEU A 96 -5.07 22.06 14.40
N PRO A 97 -5.86 21.42 13.52
CA PRO A 97 -6.22 20.00 13.67
C PRO A 97 -4.97 19.13 13.64
N ALA A 98 -4.98 18.07 14.44
CA ALA A 98 -3.90 17.11 14.49
C ALA A 98 -3.65 16.51 13.10
N VAL A 99 -2.39 16.48 12.70
CA VAL A 99 -2.00 15.83 11.46
C VAL A 99 -1.99 14.33 11.71
N GLN A 100 -2.81 13.58 10.98
CA GLN A 100 -2.84 12.12 11.07
C GLN A 100 -1.83 11.49 10.12
N TYR A 101 -1.27 10.34 10.50
CA TYR A 101 -0.45 9.52 9.61
C TYR A 101 -1.28 9.02 8.41
N TRP A 102 -2.43 8.41 8.70
CA TRP A 102 -3.35 7.78 7.75
C TRP A 102 -4.41 8.77 7.22
N ARG A 103 -3.99 9.86 6.57
CA ARG A 103 -4.89 11.00 6.24
C ARG A 103 -6.12 10.59 5.44
N GLY A 104 -7.29 10.54 6.10
CA GLY A 104 -8.57 10.15 5.50
C GLY A 104 -8.67 8.68 5.08
N ILE A 105 -7.63 7.87 5.32
CA ILE A 105 -7.62 6.44 5.01
C ILE A 105 -8.45 5.69 6.07
N SER A 106 -8.19 5.96 7.35
CA SER A 106 -8.95 5.34 8.45
C SER A 106 -10.44 5.68 8.36
N ASP A 107 -10.76 6.96 8.09
CA ASP A 107 -12.15 7.41 7.96
C ASP A 107 -12.86 6.75 6.78
N ALA A 108 -12.19 6.61 5.64
CA ALA A 108 -12.77 5.97 4.46
C ALA A 108 -13.01 4.47 4.66
N LEU A 109 -12.07 3.77 5.31
CA LEU A 109 -12.24 2.37 5.68
C LEU A 109 -13.43 2.19 6.62
N ALA A 110 -13.52 3.02 7.67
CA ALA A 110 -14.63 3.00 8.61
C ALA A 110 -15.97 3.33 7.93
N ALA A 111 -15.99 4.29 7.00
CA ALA A 111 -17.17 4.62 6.20
C ALA A 111 -17.60 3.47 5.27
N ASN A 112 -16.67 2.59 4.87
CA ASN A 112 -16.95 1.34 4.16
C ASN A 112 -17.28 0.16 5.10
N GLY A 113 -17.61 0.43 6.37
CA GLY A 113 -18.01 -0.57 7.35
C GLY A 113 -16.88 -1.43 7.92
N VAL A 114 -15.62 -1.10 7.63
CA VAL A 114 -14.46 -1.82 8.18
C VAL A 114 -14.25 -1.37 9.63
N GLU A 115 -14.09 -2.33 10.56
CA GLU A 115 -13.60 -2.01 11.91
C GLU A 115 -12.10 -1.70 11.84
N VAL A 116 -11.72 -0.45 12.11
CA VAL A 116 -10.33 0.02 11.99
C VAL A 116 -9.72 0.26 13.36
N ILE A 117 -8.54 -0.31 13.58
CA ILE A 117 -7.72 -0.13 14.79
C ILE A 117 -6.46 0.64 14.38
N THR A 118 -6.30 1.86 14.88
CA THR A 118 -5.06 2.64 14.68
C THR A 118 -4.15 2.48 15.88
N THR A 119 -2.94 1.98 15.67
CA THR A 119 -1.93 1.79 16.73
C THR A 119 -0.92 2.93 16.73
N THR A 120 -0.35 3.22 17.91
CA THR A 120 0.77 4.17 18.05
C THR A 120 1.96 3.45 18.63
N VAL A 121 3.11 3.55 17.98
CA VAL A 121 4.38 2.98 18.46
C VAL A 121 5.45 4.08 18.57
N PRO A 122 6.54 3.88 19.32
CA PRO A 122 7.60 4.87 19.45
C PRO A 122 8.12 5.32 18.06
N PRO A 123 8.15 6.63 17.77
CA PRO A 123 8.39 7.14 16.42
C PRO A 123 9.79 6.80 15.87
N SER A 124 10.75 6.54 16.76
CA SER A 124 12.15 6.26 16.44
C SER A 124 12.76 5.08 17.21
N GLY A 125 11.93 4.25 17.84
CA GLY A 125 12.40 3.09 18.60
C GLY A 125 12.93 1.97 17.71
N SER A 126 13.61 0.99 18.33
CA SER A 126 14.03 -0.23 17.62
C SER A 126 12.83 -1.06 17.14
N ILE A 127 13.04 -1.97 16.20
CA ILE A 127 11.99 -2.89 15.71
C ILE A 127 11.38 -3.67 16.88
N GLU A 128 12.21 -4.13 17.82
CA GLU A 128 11.78 -4.88 19.00
C GLU A 128 10.85 -4.04 19.90
N GLN A 129 11.27 -2.83 20.26
CA GLN A 129 10.50 -1.91 21.11
C GLN A 129 9.17 -1.51 20.45
N ARG A 130 9.21 -1.26 19.13
CA ARG A 130 8.03 -0.91 18.35
C ARG A 130 7.08 -2.08 18.21
N ALA A 131 7.59 -3.29 18.00
CA ALA A 131 6.80 -4.52 17.92
C ALA A 131 6.13 -4.87 19.25
N GLU A 132 6.82 -4.69 20.37
CA GLU A 132 6.25 -4.88 21.71
C GLU A 132 5.08 -3.93 21.91
N LYS A 133 5.28 -2.63 21.63
CA LYS A 133 4.21 -1.64 21.77
C LYS A 133 3.05 -1.89 20.80
N LEU A 134 3.33 -2.34 19.58
CA LEU A 134 2.31 -2.73 18.61
C LEU A 134 1.43 -3.86 19.16
N GLY A 135 2.05 -4.91 19.72
CA GLY A 135 1.35 -6.04 20.30
C GLY A 135 0.46 -5.67 21.47
N GLU A 136 0.96 -4.83 22.39
CA GLU A 136 0.17 -4.32 23.52
C GLU A 136 -1.08 -3.56 23.08
N GLU A 137 -0.94 -2.64 22.11
CA GLU A 137 -2.06 -1.83 21.64
C GLU A 137 -3.11 -2.70 20.92
N ILE A 138 -2.67 -3.67 20.11
CA ILE A 138 -3.60 -4.61 19.46
C ILE A 138 -4.32 -5.45 20.50
N ALA A 139 -3.61 -6.05 21.47
CA ALA A 139 -4.24 -6.86 22.52
C ALA A 139 -5.31 -6.07 23.29
N ARG A 140 -5.00 -4.80 23.61
CA ARG A 140 -5.90 -3.90 24.32
C ARG A 140 -7.18 -3.56 23.53
N VAL A 141 -7.06 -3.33 22.22
CA VAL A 141 -8.17 -2.82 21.39
C VAL A 141 -8.94 -3.93 20.70
N ALA A 142 -8.26 -4.98 20.20
CA ALA A 142 -8.89 -6.09 19.49
C ALA A 142 -9.68 -7.01 20.42
N GLN A 143 -9.37 -7.03 21.73
CA GLN A 143 -10.12 -7.79 22.74
C GLN A 143 -10.34 -9.26 22.37
N GLY A 144 -9.30 -9.93 21.86
CA GLY A 144 -9.34 -11.34 21.45
C GLY A 144 -9.89 -11.61 20.05
N LYS A 145 -10.35 -10.59 19.32
CA LYS A 145 -10.70 -10.75 17.90
C LYS A 145 -9.46 -11.09 17.09
N SER A 146 -9.65 -11.92 16.07
CA SER A 146 -8.62 -12.07 15.04
C SER A 146 -8.55 -10.81 14.18
N VAL A 147 -7.36 -10.42 13.72
CA VAL A 147 -7.11 -9.14 13.03
C VAL A 147 -6.28 -9.30 11.75
N ASN A 148 -6.52 -8.39 10.80
CA ASN A 148 -5.67 -8.16 9.64
C ASN A 148 -4.76 -6.96 9.92
N ILE A 149 -3.45 -7.08 9.72
CA ILE A 149 -2.53 -5.94 9.85
C ILE A 149 -2.23 -5.38 8.47
N VAL A 150 -2.43 -4.08 8.27
CA VAL A 150 -1.92 -3.34 7.12
C VAL A 150 -0.87 -2.37 7.61
N ALA A 151 0.36 -2.60 7.19
CA ALA A 151 1.53 -1.93 7.71
C ALA A 151 2.29 -1.17 6.62
N HIS A 152 2.71 0.05 6.92
CA HIS A 152 3.49 0.87 5.99
C HIS A 152 4.94 0.99 6.46
N SER A 153 5.89 0.90 5.51
CA SER A 153 7.32 1.14 5.78
C SER A 153 7.83 0.26 6.93
N MET A 154 8.52 0.84 7.92
CA MET A 154 9.03 0.12 9.10
C MET A 154 7.94 -0.63 9.89
N GLY A 155 6.66 -0.22 9.81
CA GLY A 155 5.56 -0.91 10.49
C GLY A 155 5.41 -2.38 10.06
N GLY A 156 5.80 -2.71 8.83
CA GLY A 156 5.80 -4.10 8.35
C GLY A 156 6.90 -4.95 8.99
N LEU A 157 8.02 -4.35 9.39
CA LEU A 157 9.07 -5.02 10.15
C LEU A 157 8.63 -5.22 11.61
N ASP A 158 8.02 -4.20 12.20
CA ASP A 158 7.45 -4.28 13.56
C ASP A 158 6.42 -5.43 13.64
N ALA A 159 5.49 -5.49 12.68
CA ALA A 159 4.48 -6.54 12.62
C ALA A 159 5.09 -7.93 12.43
N ARG A 160 6.08 -8.08 11.52
CA ARG A 160 6.79 -9.36 11.35
C ARG A 160 7.50 -9.81 12.62
N HIS A 161 8.17 -8.89 13.32
CA HIS A 161 8.84 -9.19 14.58
C HIS A 161 7.84 -9.62 15.66
N MET A 162 6.76 -8.87 15.81
CA MET A 162 5.68 -9.17 16.76
C MET A 162 5.08 -10.56 16.53
N ILE A 163 4.75 -10.89 15.27
CA ILE A 163 4.14 -12.17 14.88
C ILE A 163 5.12 -13.33 15.12
N SER A 164 6.38 -13.18 14.72
CA SER A 164 7.36 -14.27 14.79
C SER A 164 7.88 -14.53 16.21
N HIS A 165 8.07 -13.49 17.01
CA HIS A 165 8.81 -13.58 18.28
C HIS A 165 7.94 -13.36 19.50
N LEU A 166 7.13 -12.31 19.49
CA LEU A 166 6.44 -11.85 20.69
C LEU A 166 5.15 -12.63 20.94
N ARG A 167 4.44 -12.97 19.86
CA ARG A 167 3.17 -13.73 19.88
C ARG A 167 2.26 -13.31 21.04
N PRO A 168 1.83 -12.03 21.07
CA PRO A 168 1.12 -11.48 22.22
C PRO A 168 -0.12 -12.32 22.53
N LYS A 169 -0.37 -12.55 23.82
CA LYS A 169 -1.61 -13.21 24.26
C LYS A 169 -2.81 -12.38 23.79
N ASP A 170 -3.89 -13.06 23.42
CA ASP A 170 -5.15 -12.46 22.94
C ASP A 170 -5.03 -11.65 21.64
N VAL A 171 -3.93 -11.82 20.89
CA VAL A 171 -3.76 -11.29 19.54
C VAL A 171 -3.64 -12.45 18.56
N ASN A 172 -4.69 -12.67 17.76
CA ASN A 172 -4.64 -13.61 16.64
C ASN A 172 -4.52 -12.84 15.32
N VAL A 173 -3.33 -12.82 14.73
CA VAL A 173 -3.13 -12.18 13.42
C VAL A 173 -3.45 -13.20 12.33
N VAL A 174 -4.37 -12.90 11.42
CA VAL A 174 -4.72 -13.79 10.30
C VAL A 174 -4.06 -13.36 8.99
N SER A 175 -3.68 -12.09 8.87
CA SER A 175 -2.89 -11.60 7.75
C SER A 175 -2.02 -10.40 8.08
N LEU A 176 -0.96 -10.24 7.30
CA LEU A 176 -0.10 -9.06 7.25
C LEU A 176 0.03 -8.60 5.80
N VAL A 177 -0.46 -7.40 5.50
CA VAL A 177 -0.25 -6.68 4.25
C VAL A 177 0.81 -5.60 4.50
N THR A 178 1.95 -5.68 3.81
CA THR A 178 2.99 -4.64 3.90
C THR A 178 2.98 -3.73 2.68
N VAL A 179 3.16 -2.44 2.91
CA VAL A 179 3.16 -1.40 1.88
C VAL A 179 4.48 -0.66 1.96
N ALA A 180 5.34 -0.86 0.95
CA ALA A 180 6.68 -0.29 0.87
C ALA A 180 7.56 -0.52 2.11
N SER A 181 7.44 -1.69 2.74
CA SER A 181 8.28 -2.08 3.88
C SER A 181 9.68 -2.51 3.42
N PRO A 182 10.77 -2.02 4.02
CA PRO A 182 12.13 -2.36 3.58
C PRO A 182 12.56 -3.75 4.11
N HIS A 183 11.92 -4.82 3.63
CA HIS A 183 12.18 -6.18 4.08
C HIS A 183 13.61 -6.66 3.81
N HIS A 184 14.27 -6.10 2.81
CA HIS A 184 15.67 -6.36 2.51
C HIS A 184 16.57 -5.15 2.77
N GLY A 185 16.08 -4.19 3.56
CA GLY A 185 16.80 -2.98 3.95
C GLY A 185 16.74 -1.88 2.90
N SER A 186 17.50 -0.81 3.12
CA SER A 186 17.61 0.31 2.20
C SER A 186 19.08 0.67 2.04
N ALA A 187 19.58 0.64 0.80
CA ALA A 187 20.95 1.06 0.50
C ALA A 187 21.17 2.55 0.83
N PHE A 188 20.10 3.34 0.94
CA PHE A 188 20.20 4.70 1.46
C PHE A 188 20.48 4.71 2.98
N ALA A 189 19.96 3.75 3.74
CA ALA A 189 20.34 3.58 5.15
C ALA A 189 21.80 3.15 5.29
N ASP A 190 22.28 2.24 4.42
CA ASP A 190 23.71 1.87 4.37
C ASP A 190 24.59 3.09 4.02
N TYR A 191 24.21 3.84 2.97
CA TYR A 191 24.89 5.08 2.57
C TYR A 191 24.99 6.10 3.71
N LEU A 192 23.91 6.33 4.45
CA LEU A 192 23.91 7.24 5.60
C LEU A 192 24.84 6.76 6.72
N ILE A 193 25.02 5.46 6.90
CA ILE A 193 25.93 4.94 7.94
C ILE A 193 27.39 5.04 7.48
N GLU A 194 27.66 4.70 6.22
CA GLU A 194 29.00 4.68 5.63
C GLU A 194 29.59 6.08 5.46
N GLU A 195 28.83 7.04 4.91
CA GLU A 195 29.31 8.41 4.69
C GLU A 195 29.59 9.17 5.99
N ILE A 196 28.95 8.77 7.08
CA ILE A 196 28.94 9.55 8.31
C ILE A 196 29.99 9.05 9.29
N GLY A 197 30.26 7.74 9.31
CA GLY A 197 31.24 7.12 10.21
C GLY A 197 30.94 7.38 11.70
N PRO A 198 31.67 6.73 12.62
CA PRO A 198 31.47 6.92 14.07
C PRO A 198 31.74 8.36 14.53
N ASP A 199 32.59 9.10 13.82
CA ASP A 199 33.17 10.36 14.29
C ASP A 199 32.32 11.61 13.98
N ARG A 200 31.46 11.57 12.95
CA ARG A 200 30.55 12.70 12.59
C ARG A 200 29.11 12.47 13.02
N LEU A 201 28.85 11.32 13.64
CA LEU A 201 27.59 10.95 14.27
C LEU A 201 26.97 12.12 15.05
N PRO A 202 27.67 12.89 15.93
CA PRO A 202 27.03 13.93 16.77
C PRO A 202 26.36 15.07 15.98
N SER A 203 26.85 15.41 14.79
CA SER A 203 26.30 16.50 13.97
C SER A 203 25.12 16.04 13.13
N LEU A 204 25.17 14.81 12.61
CA LEU A 204 24.00 14.17 12.03
C LEU A 204 22.96 13.91 13.11
N PHE A 205 23.35 13.41 14.29
CA PHE A 205 22.49 13.23 15.45
C PHE A 205 21.73 14.52 15.75
N LYS A 206 22.36 15.70 15.70
CA LYS A 206 21.66 16.98 15.87
C LYS A 206 20.68 17.30 14.73
N PHE A 207 21.02 16.99 13.47
CA PHE A 207 20.13 17.17 12.33
C PHE A 207 18.95 16.19 12.34
N VAL A 208 19.23 14.92 12.61
CA VAL A 208 18.30 13.79 12.66
C VAL A 208 17.40 13.91 13.89
N HIS A 209 17.94 14.23 15.07
CA HIS A 209 17.16 14.57 16.26
C HIS A 209 16.38 15.89 16.11
N GLY A 210 16.92 16.88 15.37
CA GLY A 210 16.19 18.09 14.98
C GLY A 210 14.99 17.82 14.07
N LEU A 211 14.99 16.68 13.38
CA LEU A 211 13.87 16.13 12.62
C LEU A 211 13.08 15.07 13.42
N GLY A 212 13.38 14.86 14.70
CA GLY A 212 12.70 13.92 15.59
C GLY A 212 13.09 12.44 15.44
N MET A 213 14.27 12.15 14.89
CA MET A 213 14.76 10.80 14.58
C MET A 213 15.88 10.38 15.56
N GLU A 214 15.85 9.13 16.04
CA GLU A 214 16.98 8.46 16.73
C GLU A 214 17.71 7.51 15.77
N THR A 215 19.02 7.30 15.98
CA THR A 215 19.87 6.52 15.06
C THR A 215 19.73 5.01 15.18
N GLY A 216 19.18 4.51 16.30
CA GLY A 216 19.01 3.07 16.53
C GLY A 216 18.07 2.41 15.51
N ALA A 217 17.00 3.11 15.12
CA ALA A 217 16.08 2.61 14.10
C ALA A 217 16.74 2.55 12.71
N PHE A 218 17.64 3.48 12.38
CA PHE A 218 18.28 3.52 11.06
C PHE A 218 19.26 2.36 10.82
N SER A 219 20.03 1.97 11.84
CA SER A 219 20.94 0.82 11.71
C SER A 219 20.16 -0.47 11.42
N GLN A 220 18.97 -0.60 11.99
CA GLN A 220 18.06 -1.71 11.73
C GLN A 220 17.32 -1.61 10.39
N LEU A 221 17.54 -0.58 9.57
CA LEU A 221 16.99 -0.49 8.21
C LEU A 221 18.04 -0.77 7.12
N THR A 222 19.27 -1.11 7.52
CA THR A 222 20.36 -1.47 6.59
C THR A 222 20.10 -2.79 5.88
N GLN A 223 20.65 -2.94 4.67
CA GLN A 223 20.59 -4.21 3.94
C GLN A 223 21.32 -5.30 4.74
N LYS A 224 22.46 -4.95 5.34
CA LYS A 224 23.27 -5.88 6.15
C LYS A 224 22.52 -6.42 7.35
N TYR A 225 21.85 -5.57 8.14
CA TYR A 225 21.08 -6.01 9.30
C TYR A 225 19.87 -6.86 8.85
N MET A 226 19.17 -6.45 7.79
CA MET A 226 18.03 -7.23 7.27
C MET A 226 18.45 -8.62 6.79
N SER A 227 19.57 -8.74 6.07
CA SER A 227 20.03 -10.03 5.52
C SER A 227 20.63 -10.95 6.58
N ASN A 228 21.42 -10.41 7.50
CA ASN A 228 22.26 -11.23 8.39
C ASN A 228 21.62 -11.47 9.76
N ASP A 229 20.74 -10.56 10.21
CA ASP A 229 20.15 -10.61 11.53
C ASP A 229 18.64 -10.79 11.48
N PHE A 230 17.91 -9.83 10.89
CA PHE A 230 16.46 -9.79 11.03
C PHE A 230 15.74 -10.91 10.30
N ASN A 231 15.96 -11.07 8.99
CA ASN A 231 15.23 -12.07 8.19
C ASN A 231 15.53 -13.52 8.59
N PRO A 232 16.79 -13.93 8.86
CA PRO A 232 17.06 -15.29 9.32
C PRO A 232 16.39 -15.62 10.66
N LYS A 233 16.27 -14.63 11.55
CA LYS A 233 15.66 -14.79 12.87
C LYS A 233 14.14 -14.64 12.86
N THR A 234 13.56 -14.01 11.83
CA THR A 234 12.13 -13.62 11.79
C THR A 234 11.42 -14.30 10.62
N PRO A 235 11.27 -15.64 10.65
CA PRO A 235 10.53 -16.38 9.64
C PRO A 235 9.04 -16.02 9.66
N ASN A 236 8.35 -16.33 8.57
CA ASN A 236 6.91 -16.20 8.52
C ASN A 236 6.26 -17.27 9.42
N ASP A 237 5.23 -16.87 10.15
CA ASP A 237 4.32 -17.80 10.80
C ASP A 237 3.44 -18.52 9.75
N PRO A 238 3.39 -19.85 9.72
CA PRO A 238 2.68 -20.60 8.68
C PRO A 238 1.16 -20.39 8.68
N ASP A 239 0.58 -19.96 9.81
CA ASP A 239 -0.87 -19.75 9.95
C ASP A 239 -1.30 -18.33 9.54
N VAL A 240 -0.34 -17.46 9.19
CA VAL A 240 -0.58 -16.06 8.81
C VAL A 240 -0.39 -15.90 7.30
N ARG A 241 -1.31 -15.17 6.65
CA ARG A 241 -1.16 -14.83 5.23
C ARG A 241 -0.37 -13.54 5.06
N TYR A 242 0.70 -13.58 4.26
CA TYR A 242 1.56 -12.43 4.00
C TYR A 242 1.37 -11.91 2.59
N PHE A 243 1.06 -10.62 2.47
CA PHE A 243 0.94 -9.90 1.21
C PHE A 243 1.85 -8.68 1.23
N SER A 244 2.31 -8.25 0.06
CA SER A 244 3.08 -7.02 -0.03
C SER A 244 2.84 -6.23 -1.31
N TYR A 245 3.01 -4.91 -1.19
CA TYR A 245 2.99 -3.95 -2.29
C TYR A 245 4.26 -3.12 -2.27
N GLY A 246 4.86 -2.93 -3.45
CA GLY A 246 5.92 -1.96 -3.66
C GLY A 246 5.39 -0.68 -4.26
N ALA A 247 6.24 0.35 -4.27
CA ALA A 247 5.96 1.59 -4.98
C ALA A 247 7.23 2.07 -5.69
N MET A 248 7.04 2.81 -6.77
CA MET A 248 8.12 3.54 -7.41
C MET A 248 7.67 4.90 -7.91
N MET A 249 8.59 5.86 -7.85
CA MET A 249 8.40 7.18 -8.42
C MET A 249 9.44 7.48 -9.49
N GLY A 250 9.05 8.34 -10.45
CA GLY A 250 10.02 8.94 -11.36
C GLY A 250 10.99 9.86 -10.62
N ARG A 251 12.07 10.24 -11.31
CA ARG A 251 13.14 11.08 -10.76
C ARG A 251 12.57 12.36 -10.12
N PRO A 252 12.76 12.59 -8.80
CA PRO A 252 12.28 13.81 -8.16
C PRO A 252 12.96 15.08 -8.71
N PRO A 253 12.32 16.26 -8.63
CA PRO A 253 12.97 17.54 -8.92
C PRO A 253 14.19 17.78 -8.02
N ILE A 254 15.13 18.61 -8.47
CA ILE A 254 16.41 18.86 -7.78
C ILE A 254 16.23 19.31 -6.32
N LEU A 255 15.22 20.13 -6.05
CA LEU A 255 14.94 20.66 -4.71
C LEU A 255 14.09 19.71 -3.83
N SER A 256 13.74 18.52 -4.33
CA SER A 256 12.96 17.56 -3.55
C SER A 256 13.79 16.97 -2.40
N PRO A 257 13.23 16.80 -1.20
CA PRO A 257 13.92 16.11 -0.10
C PRO A 257 14.23 14.64 -0.45
N PHE A 258 13.46 14.01 -1.35
CA PHE A 258 13.72 12.65 -1.83
C PHE A 258 14.76 12.57 -2.95
N ARG A 259 15.33 13.70 -3.40
CA ARG A 259 16.22 13.72 -4.57
C ARG A 259 17.48 12.88 -4.35
N LEU A 260 18.12 13.04 -3.20
CA LEU A 260 19.35 12.34 -2.84
C LEU A 260 19.07 10.85 -2.66
N SER A 261 18.14 10.51 -1.77
CA SER A 261 17.78 9.13 -1.44
C SER A 261 17.31 8.36 -2.67
N HIS A 262 16.45 8.96 -3.51
CA HIS A 262 16.00 8.35 -4.77
C HIS A 262 17.17 8.06 -5.71
N THR A 263 18.14 8.98 -5.82
CA THR A 263 19.30 8.80 -6.71
C THR A 263 20.18 7.65 -6.23
N VAL A 264 20.54 7.65 -4.94
CA VAL A 264 21.33 6.57 -4.33
C VAL A 264 20.66 5.21 -4.52
N LEU A 265 19.36 5.12 -4.21
CA LEU A 265 18.59 3.89 -4.39
C LEU A 265 18.47 3.49 -5.85
N ASN A 266 18.27 4.44 -6.76
CA ASN A 266 18.16 4.14 -8.18
C ASN A 266 19.45 3.57 -8.75
N ASP A 267 20.59 4.06 -8.29
CA ASP A 267 21.90 3.63 -8.76
C ASP A 267 22.31 2.27 -8.15
N LEU A 268 21.91 1.99 -6.90
CA LEU A 268 22.29 0.76 -6.17
C LEU A 268 21.25 -0.37 -6.23
N GLU A 269 19.96 -0.04 -6.20
CA GLU A 269 18.85 -1.00 -6.09
C GLU A 269 17.82 -0.92 -7.22
N GLY A 270 17.85 0.16 -8.01
CA GLY A 270 16.91 0.39 -9.11
C GLY A 270 15.61 1.11 -8.68
N PRO A 271 14.47 0.81 -9.33
CA PRO A 271 13.22 1.52 -9.10
C PRO A 271 12.81 1.56 -7.63
N ASN A 272 12.45 2.76 -7.15
CA ASN A 272 12.20 3.03 -5.74
C ASN A 272 11.21 4.18 -5.56
N ASP A 273 10.63 4.26 -4.37
CA ASP A 273 9.62 5.26 -3.98
C ASP A 273 10.22 6.52 -3.33
N GLY A 274 11.55 6.64 -3.35
CA GLY A 274 12.34 7.68 -2.69
C GLY A 274 12.98 7.24 -1.37
N LEU A 275 12.57 6.14 -0.74
CA LEU A 275 13.18 5.63 0.51
C LEU A 275 13.42 4.11 0.50
N VAL A 276 12.57 3.37 -0.21
CA VAL A 276 12.61 1.91 -0.29
C VAL A 276 12.56 1.49 -1.75
N SER A 277 13.43 0.56 -2.13
CA SER A 277 13.42 -0.03 -3.46
C SER A 277 12.26 -1.01 -3.63
N VAL A 278 11.78 -1.15 -4.87
CA VAL A 278 10.76 -2.16 -5.19
C VAL A 278 11.26 -3.55 -4.81
N LYS A 279 12.53 -3.86 -5.08
CA LYS A 279 13.15 -5.13 -4.71
C LYS A 279 13.08 -5.39 -3.21
N SER A 280 13.41 -4.38 -2.39
CA SER A 280 13.37 -4.51 -0.93
C SER A 280 11.95 -4.66 -0.37
N SER A 281 10.95 -4.12 -1.07
CA SER A 281 9.54 -4.19 -0.65
C SER A 281 8.86 -5.55 -0.81
N LYS A 282 9.46 -6.49 -1.57
CA LYS A 282 8.82 -7.78 -1.89
C LYS A 282 8.86 -8.72 -0.69
N TRP A 283 7.70 -9.24 -0.28
CA TRP A 283 7.59 -10.25 0.77
C TRP A 283 6.28 -11.06 0.68
N GLY A 284 6.33 -12.35 0.98
CA GLY A 284 5.15 -13.21 0.85
C GLY A 284 4.56 -13.19 -0.56
N ASP A 285 3.23 -13.10 -0.67
CA ASP A 285 2.53 -12.95 -1.94
C ASP A 285 2.54 -11.49 -2.41
N TYR A 286 3.48 -11.19 -3.31
CA TYR A 286 3.70 -9.86 -3.84
C TYR A 286 2.62 -9.46 -4.86
N LYS A 287 1.77 -8.49 -4.49
CA LYS A 287 0.58 -8.09 -5.26
C LYS A 287 0.88 -7.11 -6.40
N GLY A 288 1.98 -6.36 -6.31
CA GLY A 288 2.45 -5.49 -7.38
C GLY A 288 3.17 -4.22 -6.94
N THR A 289 3.66 -3.48 -7.93
CA THR A 289 4.33 -2.20 -7.79
C THR A 289 3.41 -1.06 -8.20
N LEU A 290 3.15 -0.12 -7.30
CA LEU A 290 2.44 1.13 -7.57
C LEU A 290 3.35 2.11 -8.34
N VAL A 291 2.93 2.50 -9.55
CA VAL A 291 3.74 3.30 -10.47
C VAL A 291 3.48 4.80 -10.28
N GLN A 292 4.55 5.60 -10.29
CA GLN A 292 4.54 7.05 -10.05
C GLN A 292 4.06 7.46 -8.64
N VAL A 293 4.26 6.58 -7.67
CA VAL A 293 3.87 6.76 -6.27
C VAL A 293 5.12 6.87 -5.40
N SER A 294 5.24 7.97 -4.66
CA SER A 294 6.30 8.17 -3.67
C SER A 294 5.93 7.55 -2.32
N HIS A 295 6.92 7.38 -1.45
CA HIS A 295 6.71 6.85 -0.09
C HIS A 295 5.65 7.65 0.71
N MET A 296 5.52 8.96 0.46
CA MET A 296 4.52 9.82 1.12
C MET A 296 3.15 9.81 0.43
N ASP A 297 3.07 9.50 -0.86
CA ASP A 297 1.80 9.37 -1.56
C ASP A 297 0.98 8.21 -0.96
N LEU A 298 1.65 7.13 -0.51
CA LEU A 298 1.05 5.93 0.08
C LEU A 298 0.19 6.22 1.31
N ILE A 299 0.59 7.20 2.12
CA ILE A 299 -0.13 7.64 3.32
C ILE A 299 -0.96 8.91 3.09
N ASN A 300 -1.23 9.24 1.82
CA ASN A 300 -2.07 10.37 1.40
C ASN A 300 -1.55 11.77 1.79
N TRP A 301 -0.23 11.93 2.01
CA TRP A 301 0.35 13.19 2.49
C TRP A 301 0.54 14.24 1.39
N THR A 302 1.03 13.80 0.23
CA THR A 302 1.31 14.64 -0.94
C THR A 302 0.11 14.72 -1.90
N ASN A 303 -0.84 13.80 -1.76
CA ASN A 303 -1.88 13.60 -2.77
C ASN A 303 -2.87 14.78 -2.84
N ARG A 304 -3.32 15.38 -1.72
CA ARG A 304 -4.31 16.50 -1.79
C ARG A 304 -3.84 17.72 -2.59
N LEU A 305 -2.63 18.22 -2.33
CA LEU A 305 -2.05 19.37 -3.04
C LEU A 305 -1.75 19.03 -4.50
N ARG A 306 -1.14 17.86 -4.73
CA ARG A 306 -0.76 17.39 -6.06
C ARG A 306 -1.97 17.07 -6.93
N TRP A 307 -3.01 16.46 -6.37
CA TRP A 307 -4.31 16.18 -7.01
C TRP A 307 -4.98 17.48 -7.45
N THR A 308 -5.05 18.47 -6.56
CA THR A 308 -5.66 19.78 -6.85
C THR A 308 -4.91 20.49 -7.98
N PHE A 309 -3.57 20.53 -7.91
CA PHE A 309 -2.75 21.13 -8.95
C PHE A 309 -2.86 20.39 -10.30
N ARG A 310 -2.77 19.05 -10.29
CA ARG A 310 -2.84 18.21 -11.49
C ARG A 310 -4.18 18.36 -12.21
N ARG A 311 -5.28 18.37 -11.46
CA ARG A 311 -6.62 18.62 -12.00
C ARG A 311 -6.75 20.02 -12.60
N MET A 312 -6.14 21.04 -11.99
CA MET A 312 -6.10 22.40 -12.56
C MET A 312 -5.35 22.47 -13.89
N VAL A 313 -4.31 21.66 -14.09
CA VAL A 313 -3.54 21.59 -15.35
C VAL A 313 -4.05 20.50 -16.32
N GLY A 314 -5.25 19.96 -16.09
CA GLY A 314 -5.88 18.97 -16.97
C GLY A 314 -5.21 17.60 -16.99
N LYS A 315 -4.42 17.25 -15.95
CA LYS A 315 -3.85 15.91 -15.79
C LYS A 315 -4.57 15.17 -14.68
N ASP A 316 -5.18 14.04 -14.98
CA ASP A 316 -5.77 13.21 -13.93
C ASP A 316 -4.68 12.53 -13.09
N PRO A 317 -4.84 12.50 -11.75
CA PRO A 317 -3.93 11.76 -10.89
C PRO A 317 -4.13 10.26 -11.07
N THR A 318 -3.03 9.54 -11.21
CA THR A 318 -3.04 8.10 -11.47
C THR A 318 -3.16 7.25 -10.21
N PHE A 319 -3.05 7.85 -9.01
CA PHE A 319 -3.09 7.13 -7.74
C PHE A 319 -3.87 7.89 -6.66
N ASN A 320 -4.78 7.19 -6.01
CA ASN A 320 -5.53 7.64 -4.85
C ASN A 320 -5.32 6.63 -3.70
N ALA A 321 -4.64 7.09 -2.64
CA ALA A 321 -4.35 6.26 -1.48
C ALA A 321 -5.63 5.73 -0.81
N ILE A 322 -6.71 6.51 -0.76
CA ILE A 322 -7.98 6.03 -0.20
C ILE A 322 -8.52 4.86 -1.02
N ALA A 323 -8.53 4.99 -2.36
CA ALA A 323 -8.97 3.91 -3.24
C ALA A 323 -8.13 2.65 -3.08
N PHE A 324 -6.81 2.81 -2.89
CA PHE A 324 -5.88 1.71 -2.67
C PHE A 324 -6.14 0.96 -1.35
N TYR A 325 -6.32 1.67 -0.23
CA TYR A 325 -6.58 1.01 1.06
C TYR A 325 -7.98 0.37 1.11
N LEU A 326 -8.97 0.97 0.45
CA LEU A 326 -10.28 0.33 0.24
C LEU A 326 -10.16 -0.95 -0.60
N ASP A 327 -9.29 -0.95 -1.62
CA ASP A 327 -9.01 -2.15 -2.41
C ASP A 327 -8.29 -3.25 -1.61
N ILE A 328 -7.37 -2.88 -0.69
CA ILE A 328 -6.79 -3.83 0.26
C ILE A 328 -7.87 -4.48 1.12
N ALA A 329 -8.82 -3.70 1.65
CA ALA A 329 -9.93 -4.23 2.45
C ALA A 329 -10.81 -5.20 1.63
N ASP A 330 -11.13 -4.83 0.38
CA ASP A 330 -11.89 -5.67 -0.56
C ASP A 330 -11.13 -6.95 -0.94
N MET A 331 -9.80 -6.88 -1.09
CA MET A 331 -8.92 -8.03 -1.31
C MET A 331 -8.96 -8.98 -0.11
N LEU A 332 -8.80 -8.46 1.12
CA LEU A 332 -8.89 -9.26 2.35
C LEU A 332 -10.24 -9.96 2.47
N ALA A 333 -11.34 -9.25 2.18
CA ALA A 333 -12.69 -9.82 2.19
C ALA A 333 -12.84 -10.99 1.22
N LYS A 334 -12.32 -10.86 0.00
CA LYS A 334 -12.35 -11.92 -1.03
C LYS A 334 -11.50 -13.14 -0.64
N GLU A 335 -10.47 -12.91 0.14
CA GLU A 335 -9.59 -13.95 0.68
C GLU A 335 -10.18 -14.63 1.94
N GLY A 336 -11.38 -14.23 2.37
CA GLY A 336 -12.06 -14.75 3.56
C GLY A 336 -11.47 -14.27 4.88
N LEU A 337 -10.66 -13.21 4.82
CA LEU A 337 -9.95 -12.58 5.93
C LEU A 337 -10.72 -11.38 6.48
#